data_AF-A0A2P8GLM2-F1
#
_entry.id   AF-A0A2P8GLM2-F1
#
_cell.length_a   1.000
_cell.length_b   1.000
_cell.length_c   1.000
_cell.angle_alpha   90.00
_cell.angle_beta   90.00
_cell.angle_gamma   90.00
#
_symmetry.space_group_name_H-M   'P 1'
#
loop_
_entity.id
_entity.type
_entity.pdbx_description
1 polymer ?
#
loop_
_entity_poly.entity_id
_entity_poly.type
_entity_poly.pdbx_seq_one_letter_code
_entity_poly.pdbx_strand_id
1 'polypeptide(L)'
;MMTRQITIAHNDQHQLYDISFERRAHATIYHIAPNIHSNVSFPRQFEIIKNDDSDQPQYETENLNEENKEIADALWKQISLLPPQFSGGK
;
A
#
# COMPACT_ATOMS: atom_id res chain seq x y z
N MET A 1 14.64 6.30 -4.45
CA MET A 1 13.40 5.64 -4.04
C MET A 1 13.23 5.83 -2.54
N MET A 2 12.12 6.41 -2.09
CA MET A 2 11.82 6.51 -0.66
C MET A 2 10.96 5.31 -0.27
N THR A 3 11.46 4.50 0.66
CA THR A 3 10.71 3.40 1.27
C THR A 3 10.25 3.86 2.65
N ARG A 4 8.98 3.66 2.97
CA ARG A 4 8.37 3.98 4.26
C ARG A 4 7.75 2.73 4.85
N GLN A 5 7.79 2.62 6.17
CA GLN A 5 7.18 1.52 6.87
C GLN A 5 5.82 1.96 7.40
N ILE A 6 4.78 1.18 7.13
CA ILE A 6 3.45 1.37 7.71
C ILE A 6 3.16 0.15 8.59
N THR A 7 2.62 0.41 9.77
CA THR A 7 2.12 -0.64 10.66
C THR A 7 0.61 -0.71 10.53
N ILE A 8 0.09 -1.89 10.18
CA ILE A 8 -1.33 -2.20 10.16
C ILE A 8 -1.64 -3.05 11.39
N ALA A 9 -2.64 -2.64 12.17
CA ALA A 9 -3.16 -3.46 13.25
C ALA A 9 -4.32 -4.29 12.71
N HIS A 10 -4.19 -5.62 12.75
CA HIS A 10 -5.22 -6.57 12.33
C HIS A 10 -5.21 -7.76 13.29
N ASN A 11 -6.37 -8.15 13.83
CA ASN A 11 -6.52 -9.28 14.77
C ASN A 11 -5.51 -9.29 15.94
N ASP A 12 -5.38 -8.15 16.64
CA ASP A 12 -4.41 -7.95 17.75
C ASP A 12 -2.93 -8.09 17.37
N GLN A 13 -2.62 -8.24 16.08
CA GLN A 13 -1.26 -8.28 15.56
C GLN A 13 -0.91 -6.97 14.84
N HIS A 14 0.32 -6.51 15.10
CA HIS A 14 0.90 -5.36 14.41
C HIS A 14 1.76 -5.88 13.26
N GLN A 15 1.28 -5.67 12.05
CA GLN A 15 1.92 -6.13 10.82
C GLN A 15 2.65 -4.96 10.17
N LEU A 16 3.96 -5.11 9.96
CA LEU A 16 4.77 -4.07 9.30
C LEU A 16 4.86 -4.34 7.79
N TYR A 17 4.64 -3.27 7.02
CA TYR A 17 4.74 -3.26 5.57
C TYR A 17 5.70 -2.17 5.12
N ASP A 18 6.59 -2.55 4.22
CA ASP A 18 7.45 -1.64 3.51
C ASP A 18 6.73 -1.17 2.24
N ILE A 19 6.61 0.15 2.10
CA ILE A 19 5.91 0.81 1.00
C ILE A 19 6.90 1.71 0.29
N SER A 20 7.06 1.48 -1.00
CA SER A 20 7.75 2.38 -1.91
C SER A 20 6.78 2.84 -2.98
N PHE A 21 7.05 3.97 -3.62
CA PHE A 21 6.19 4.44 -4.71
C PHE A 21 7.03 4.98 -5.85
N GLU A 22 6.47 4.83 -7.04
CA GLU A 22 6.98 5.32 -8.30
C GLU A 22 5.92 6.23 -8.91
N ARG A 23 6.27 7.49 -9.19
CA ARG A 23 5.41 8.39 -9.96
C ARG A 23 5.66 8.19 -11.44
N ARG A 24 4.60 7.88 -12.17
CA ARG A 24 4.55 7.85 -13.63
C ARG A 24 3.83 9.10 -14.14
N ALA A 25 3.78 9.24 -15.46
CA ALA A 25 3.22 10.44 -16.11
C ALA A 25 1.74 10.72 -15.78
N HIS A 26 0.97 9.69 -15.42
CA HIS A 26 -0.48 9.79 -15.17
C HIS A 26 -0.95 8.96 -13.95
N ALA A 27 -0.01 8.43 -13.17
CA ALA A 27 -0.33 7.54 -12.07
C ALA A 27 0.80 7.48 -11.05
N THR A 28 0.46 7.20 -9.81
CA THR A 28 1.40 6.79 -8.76
C THR A 28 1.21 5.31 -8.48
N ILE A 29 2.28 4.54 -8.63
CA ILE A 29 2.32 3.11 -8.31
C ILE A 29 2.94 2.98 -6.92
N TYR A 30 2.24 2.35 -6.00
CA TYR A 30 2.72 2.01 -4.66
C TYR A 30 3.07 0.53 -4.63
N HIS A 31 4.35 0.21 -4.48
CA HIS A 31 4.82 -1.16 -4.27
C HIS A 31 4.88 -1.43 -2.77
N ILE A 32 4.13 -2.44 -2.34
CA ILE A 32 3.96 -2.83 -0.95
C ILE A 32 4.49 -4.25 -0.79
N ALA A 33 5.28 -4.45 0.25
CA ALA A 33 5.76 -5.76 0.65
C ALA A 33 5.66 -5.90 2.18
N PRO A 34 5.31 -7.07 2.71
CA PRO A 34 5.46 -7.33 4.14
C PRO A 34 6.94 -7.23 4.50
N ASN A 35 7.23 -6.64 5.66
CA ASN A 35 8.60 -6.57 6.14
C ASN A 35 9.17 -8.00 6.34
N ILE A 36 10.46 -8.19 6.07
CA ILE A 36 11.12 -9.51 6.10
C ILE A 36 11.01 -10.24 7.45
N HIS A 37 10.77 -9.50 8.54
CA HIS A 37 10.59 -10.05 9.88
C HIS A 37 9.12 -10.30 10.25
N SER A 38 8.18 -9.95 9.37
CA SER A 38 6.75 -10.08 9.57
C SER A 38 6.28 -11.44 9.05
N ASN A 39 5.70 -12.28 9.92
CA ASN A 39 5.13 -13.58 9.53
C ASN A 39 3.70 -13.42 8.98
N VAL A 40 3.54 -12.50 8.03
CA VAL A 40 2.24 -12.11 7.49
C VAL A 40 1.98 -12.90 6.20
N SER A 41 0.78 -13.46 6.09
CA SER A 41 0.31 -14.15 4.89
C SER A 41 -0.13 -13.19 3.78
N PHE A 42 0.66 -12.14 3.52
CA PHE A 42 0.40 -11.13 2.49
C PHE A 42 1.35 -11.34 1.30
N PRO A 43 0.92 -11.03 0.05
CA PRO A 43 1.79 -11.17 -1.12
C PRO A 43 3.12 -10.43 -0.95
N ARG A 44 4.22 -11.07 -1.36
CA ARG A 44 5.57 -10.45 -1.32
C ARG A 44 5.71 -9.28 -2.28
N GLN A 45 4.88 -9.25 -3.31
CA GLN A 45 4.79 -8.18 -4.29
C GLN A 45 3.31 -7.83 -4.43
N PHE A 46 2.96 -6.64 -3.94
CA PHE A 46 1.62 -6.10 -4.07
C PHE A 46 1.71 -4.66 -4.58
N GLU A 47 0.92 -4.32 -5.58
CA GLU A 47 0.96 -3.01 -6.20
C GLU A 47 -0.41 -2.35 -6.13
N ILE A 48 -0.44 -1.11 -5.63
CA ILE A 48 -1.59 -0.23 -5.70
C ILE A 48 -1.29 0.87 -6.70
N ILE A 49 -2.11 0.99 -7.73
CA ILE A 49 -2.03 2.03 -8.75
C ILE A 49 -3.09 3.08 -8.43
N LYS A 50 -2.66 4.32 -8.20
CA LYS A 50 -3.53 5.49 -8.12
C LYS A 50 -3.35 6.32 -9.38
N ASN A 51 -4.33 6.34 -10.26
CA ASN A 51 -4.31 7.24 -11.42
C ASN A 51 -4.57 8.68 -10.96
N ASP A 52 -3.96 9.66 -11.62
CA ASP A 52 -4.14 11.07 -11.23
C ASP A 52 -5.60 11.54 -11.43
N ASP A 53 -6.30 10.94 -12.38
CA ASP A 53 -7.71 11.21 -12.70
C ASP A 53 -8.71 10.38 -11.86
N SER A 54 -8.24 9.52 -10.94
CA SER A 54 -9.08 8.65 -10.14
C SER A 54 -8.71 8.69 -8.65
N ASP A 55 -9.70 8.99 -7.82
CA ASP A 55 -9.55 8.88 -6.36
C ASP A 55 -9.59 7.42 -5.86
N GLN A 56 -9.95 6.47 -6.74
CA GLN A 56 -10.01 5.06 -6.38
C GLN A 56 -8.70 4.33 -6.72
N PRO A 57 -8.18 3.51 -5.78
CA PRO A 57 -7.01 2.66 -6.03
C PRO A 57 -7.37 1.50 -6.95
N GLN A 58 -6.42 1.07 -7.77
CA GLN A 58 -6.48 -0.15 -8.56
C GLN A 58 -5.40 -1.11 -8.09
N TYR A 59 -5.74 -2.35 -7.80
CA TYR A 59 -4.78 -3.38 -7.41
C TYR A 59 -5.27 -4.77 -7.82
N GLU A 60 -4.36 -5.71 -8.00
CA GLU A 60 -4.70 -7.09 -8.32
C GLU A 60 -5.33 -7.79 -7.10
N THR A 61 -6.53 -8.33 -7.30
CA THR A 61 -7.29 -9.02 -6.24
C THR A 61 -7.30 -10.54 -6.37
N GLU A 62 -6.80 -11.07 -7.50
CA GLU A 62 -6.84 -12.50 -7.84
C GLU A 62 -6.10 -13.36 -6.79
N ASN A 63 -5.04 -12.82 -6.19
CA ASN A 63 -4.22 -13.48 -5.18
C ASN A 63 -4.52 -13.04 -3.74
N LEU A 64 -5.59 -12.26 -3.52
CA LEU A 64 -5.98 -11.80 -2.18
C LEU A 64 -7.15 -12.64 -1.64
N ASN A 65 -6.92 -13.32 -0.52
CA ASN A 65 -8.01 -13.83 0.31
C ASN A 65 -8.75 -12.66 1.01
N GLU A 66 -9.85 -12.95 1.72
CA GLU A 66 -10.66 -11.92 2.39
C GLU A 66 -9.84 -11.08 3.38
N GLU A 67 -9.00 -11.74 4.19
CA GLU A 67 -8.07 -11.07 5.11
C GLU A 67 -7.13 -10.10 4.39
N ASN A 68 -6.51 -10.53 3.29
CA ASN A 68 -5.59 -9.70 2.52
C ASN A 68 -6.31 -8.53 1.83
N LYS A 69 -7.60 -8.66 1.51
CA LYS A 69 -8.42 -7.56 0.99
C LYS A 69 -8.66 -6.50 2.06
N GLU A 70 -8.97 -6.92 3.30
CA GLU A 70 -9.10 -6.00 4.43
C GLU A 70 -7.80 -5.26 4.73
N ILE A 71 -6.68 -5.98 4.72
CA ILE A 71 -5.34 -5.42 4.87
C ILE A 71 -5.03 -4.43 3.73
N ALA A 72 -5.35 -4.77 2.48
CA ALA A 72 -5.14 -3.88 1.33
C ALA A 72 -5.95 -2.58 1.44
N ASP A 73 -7.21 -2.64 1.88
CA ASP A 73 -8.03 -1.46 2.15
C ASP A 73 -7.46 -0.62 3.32
N ALA A 74 -7.01 -1.27 4.39
CA ALA A 74 -6.35 -0.58 5.51
C ALA A 74 -5.04 0.12 5.08
N LEU A 75 -4.22 -0.55 4.26
CA LEU A 75 -3.02 0.02 3.65
C LEU A 75 -3.35 1.22 2.78
N TRP A 76 -4.37 1.11 1.93
CA TRP A 76 -4.82 2.20 1.08
C TRP A 76 -5.30 3.42 1.89
N LYS A 77 -6.09 3.18 2.95
CA LYS A 77 -6.53 4.24 3.86
C LYS A 77 -5.35 4.95 4.49
N GLN A 78 -4.36 4.21 4.98
CA GLN A 78 -3.13 4.78 5.54
C GLN A 78 -2.35 5.59 4.49
N ILE A 79 -2.14 5.04 3.28
CA ILE A 79 -1.47 5.72 2.17
C ILE A 79 -2.19 7.02 1.80
N SER A 80 -3.52 7.00 1.71
CA SER A 80 -4.34 8.17 1.36
C SER A 80 -4.29 9.28 2.41
N LEU A 81 -4.01 8.94 3.66
CA LEU A 81 -3.85 9.90 4.76
C LEU A 81 -2.43 10.50 4.84
N LEU A 82 -1.46 9.93 4.13
CA LEU A 82 -0.10 10.47 4.12
C LEU A 82 -0.06 11.85 3.45
N PRO A 83 0.70 12.81 4.00
CA PRO A 83 0.67 14.20 3.55
C PRO A 83 1.12 14.36 2.09
N PRO A 84 0.62 15.42 1.41
CA PRO A 84 0.83 15.65 -0.01
C PRO A 84 2.25 16.00 -0.43
N GLN A 85 3.23 16.03 0.47
CA GLN A 85 4.63 15.84 0.07
C GLN A 85 4.86 14.52 -0.72
N PHE A 86 3.90 13.58 -0.67
CA PHE A 86 3.73 12.45 -1.60
C PHE A 86 2.61 12.62 -2.66
N SER A 87 1.77 13.64 -2.55
CA SER A 87 0.74 14.08 -3.52
C SER A 87 1.09 15.37 -4.30
N GLY A 88 2.35 15.81 -4.28
CA GLY A 88 2.78 17.09 -4.87
C GLY A 88 2.41 18.32 -4.04
N GLY A 89 3.08 18.54 -2.91
CA GLY A 89 3.18 19.87 -2.29
C GLY A 89 4.09 20.74 -3.14
N LYS A 90 3.55 21.83 -3.66
CA LYS A 90 4.23 22.83 -4.50
C LYS A 90 5.36 23.55 -3.75
#